data_AF-A0A7V6SLU7-F1
#
_entry.id   AF-A0A7V6SLU7-F1
#
_cell.length_a   1.000
_cell.length_b   1.000
_cell.length_c   1.000
_cell.angle_alpha   90.00
_cell.angle_beta   90.00
_cell.angle_gamma   90.00
#
_symmetry.space_group_name_H-M   'P 1'
#
loop_
_entity.id
_entity.type
_entity.pdbx_description
1 polymer ?
#
loop_
_entity_poly.entity_id
_entity_poly.type
_entity_poly.pdbx_seq_one_letter_code
_entity_poly.pdbx_strand_id
1 'polypeptide(L)'
;MAYDVAKLGVRIAQMRKERNLTPEALSQKLGVSPQAVSKWETGIGCPDIALLPAIAEALGVTINDLFSDDVAPVEPMTSNDFSFPAKYGSLKFIAGLKNRACYADTNGKTDGSIVRFEDGSEADLDAMVVINRGKGNILLRTSDDFGTDDWKRDEGTFNQNNNDNKGINSLDFDLGGACNITIDQSKDGRTHWHADGPASFMSNLSVEEQGSTLVIGLKSFQSHKFFGIGFGNTLSAGTMRISVARPVLKSLNAKIKGASDIRSAIDVEQANVVIAGSGNMILEDITTLRLKVAGSGDCDFGKVEDASINIAGSGDVTIKELLKTGSVRIAGSGDVSILGGEAERLEVSIVGSGDIDAKHLTVDELDIEMMGTGDAVIGRVRGQSVERISRASDLKILHRG
;
A
#
# COMPACT_ATOMS: atom_id res chain seq x y z
N MET A 1 -0.49 -36.61 -7.88
CA MET A 1 -0.93 -35.20 -7.78
C MET A 1 -0.29 -34.47 -8.94
N ALA A 2 -1.10 -33.89 -9.82
CA ALA A 2 -0.58 -33.10 -10.94
C ALA A 2 -0.12 -31.74 -10.42
N TYR A 3 1.09 -31.37 -10.79
CA TYR A 3 1.80 -30.14 -10.43
C TYR A 3 1.09 -28.92 -11.03
N ASP A 4 0.68 -27.95 -10.21
CA ASP A 4 0.04 -26.72 -10.70
C ASP A 4 1.10 -25.62 -10.86
N VAL A 5 1.61 -25.53 -12.08
CA VAL A 5 2.60 -24.55 -12.51
C VAL A 5 2.14 -23.10 -12.27
N ALA A 6 0.84 -22.85 -12.39
CA ALA A 6 0.28 -21.50 -12.22
C ALA A 6 0.31 -21.07 -10.75
N LYS A 7 0.10 -22.00 -9.80
CA LYS A 7 0.19 -21.70 -8.36
C LYS A 7 1.58 -21.24 -7.93
N LEU A 8 2.64 -21.88 -8.43
CA LEU A 8 4.02 -21.47 -8.11
C LEU A 8 4.29 -20.04 -8.59
N GLY A 9 3.85 -19.72 -9.81
CA GLY A 9 3.95 -18.39 -10.39
C GLY A 9 3.31 -17.30 -9.52
N VAL A 10 2.05 -17.50 -9.18
CA VAL A 10 1.28 -16.61 -8.30
C VAL A 10 1.95 -16.48 -6.93
N ARG A 11 2.51 -17.57 -6.39
CA ARG A 11 3.21 -17.56 -5.10
C ARG A 11 4.50 -16.74 -5.13
N ILE A 12 5.29 -16.87 -6.20
CA ILE A 12 6.48 -16.05 -6.43
C ILE A 12 6.09 -14.57 -6.51
N ALA A 13 5.02 -14.25 -7.26
CA ALA A 13 4.50 -12.89 -7.38
C ALA A 13 4.10 -12.31 -6.01
N GLN A 14 3.35 -13.07 -5.22
CA GLN A 14 2.92 -12.69 -3.88
C GLN A 14 4.12 -12.40 -2.97
N MET A 15 5.06 -13.36 -2.84
CA MET A 15 6.22 -13.22 -1.97
C MET A 15 7.15 -12.09 -2.41
N ARG A 16 7.23 -11.84 -3.72
CA ARG A 16 7.95 -10.71 -4.31
C ARG A 16 7.28 -9.39 -3.90
N LYS A 17 5.96 -9.27 -4.07
CA LYS A 17 5.18 -8.08 -3.67
C LYS A 17 5.29 -7.80 -2.17
N GLU A 18 5.18 -8.83 -1.32
CA GLU A 18 5.38 -8.73 0.15
C GLU A 18 6.76 -8.16 0.55
N ARG A 19 7.74 -8.25 -0.34
CA ARG A 19 9.12 -7.79 -0.12
C ARG A 19 9.46 -6.53 -0.91
N ASN A 20 8.46 -5.88 -1.50
CA ASN A 20 8.63 -4.67 -2.30
C ASN A 20 9.66 -4.82 -3.42
N LEU A 21 9.82 -6.03 -3.97
CA LEU A 21 10.70 -6.30 -5.12
C LEU A 21 9.89 -6.12 -6.40
N THR A 22 10.41 -5.47 -7.44
CA THR A 22 9.76 -5.46 -8.77
C THR A 22 10.11 -6.72 -9.56
N PRO A 23 9.35 -7.10 -10.59
CA PRO A 23 9.74 -8.20 -11.48
C PRO A 23 11.14 -8.00 -12.07
N GLU A 24 11.50 -6.76 -12.40
CA GLU A 24 12.83 -6.38 -12.88
C GLU A 24 13.90 -6.53 -11.79
N ALA A 25 13.59 -6.14 -10.56
CA ALA A 25 14.54 -6.27 -9.44
C ALA A 25 14.80 -7.75 -9.12
N LEU A 26 13.74 -8.58 -9.14
CA LEU A 26 13.86 -10.02 -8.97
C LEU A 26 14.62 -10.64 -10.15
N SER A 27 14.31 -10.24 -11.39
CA SER A 27 14.98 -10.77 -12.57
C SER A 27 16.48 -10.46 -12.57
N GLN A 28 16.86 -9.25 -12.13
CA GLN A 28 18.26 -8.85 -11.97
C GLN A 28 18.98 -9.69 -10.93
N LYS A 29 18.37 -9.94 -9.76
CA LYS A 29 18.93 -10.83 -8.73
C LYS A 29 19.16 -12.26 -9.24
N LEU A 30 18.27 -12.73 -10.12
CA LEU A 30 18.30 -14.08 -10.67
C LEU A 30 19.12 -14.21 -11.97
N GLY A 31 19.60 -13.10 -12.53
CA GLY A 31 20.29 -13.10 -13.82
C GLY A 31 19.41 -13.50 -15.01
N VAL A 32 18.09 -13.27 -14.92
CA VAL A 32 17.11 -13.59 -15.96
C VAL A 32 16.44 -12.33 -16.52
N SER A 33 15.70 -12.45 -17.62
CA SER A 33 14.96 -11.30 -18.17
C SER A 33 13.72 -10.96 -17.33
N PRO A 34 13.32 -9.69 -17.22
CA PRO A 34 12.08 -9.30 -16.52
C PRO A 34 10.84 -9.99 -17.12
N GLN A 35 10.84 -10.19 -18.44
CA GLN A 35 9.81 -10.94 -19.16
C GLN A 35 9.71 -12.41 -18.71
N ALA A 36 10.82 -13.03 -18.29
CA ALA A 36 10.80 -14.39 -17.76
C ALA A 36 10.07 -14.43 -16.40
N VAL A 37 10.39 -13.49 -15.50
CA VAL A 37 9.72 -13.36 -14.20
C VAL A 37 8.22 -13.08 -14.38
N SER A 38 7.86 -12.11 -15.23
CA SER A 38 6.45 -11.80 -15.54
C SER A 38 5.69 -13.02 -16.09
N LYS A 39 6.30 -13.81 -16.98
CA LYS A 39 5.69 -15.05 -17.49
C LYS A 39 5.50 -16.11 -16.40
N TRP A 40 6.42 -16.20 -15.44
CA TRP A 40 6.25 -17.09 -14.30
C TRP A 40 5.06 -16.64 -13.46
N GLU A 41 5.03 -15.36 -13.10
CA GLU A 41 4.03 -14.78 -12.21
C GLU A 41 2.59 -14.84 -12.77
N THR A 42 2.46 -14.80 -14.10
CA THR A 42 1.18 -14.90 -14.83
C THR A 42 0.79 -16.34 -15.17
N GLY A 43 1.58 -17.34 -14.77
CA GLY A 43 1.33 -18.76 -15.07
C GLY A 43 1.52 -19.14 -16.55
N ILE A 44 2.00 -18.22 -17.40
CA ILE A 44 2.30 -18.44 -18.82
C ILE A 44 3.57 -19.29 -19.00
N GLY A 45 4.47 -19.26 -18.03
CA GLY A 45 5.70 -20.04 -17.99
C GLY A 45 6.06 -20.47 -16.58
N CYS A 46 7.17 -21.20 -16.43
CA CYS A 46 7.68 -21.61 -15.13
C CYS A 46 9.18 -21.40 -15.01
N PRO A 47 9.68 -21.11 -13.80
CA PRO A 47 11.11 -21.05 -13.57
C PRO A 47 11.72 -22.44 -13.76
N ASP A 48 12.94 -22.48 -14.29
CA ASP A 48 13.72 -23.71 -14.33
C ASP A 48 13.90 -24.24 -12.89
N ILE A 49 13.83 -25.56 -12.71
CA ILE A 49 14.05 -26.21 -11.40
C ILE A 49 15.40 -25.80 -10.80
N ALA A 50 16.41 -25.54 -11.64
CA ALA A 50 17.73 -25.08 -11.22
C ALA A 50 17.73 -23.65 -10.64
N LEU A 51 16.72 -22.83 -10.98
CA LEU A 51 16.56 -21.46 -10.49
C LEU A 51 15.80 -21.38 -9.16
N LEU A 52 15.08 -22.43 -8.76
CA LEU A 52 14.27 -22.43 -7.54
C LEU A 52 15.06 -22.12 -6.26
N PRO A 53 16.29 -22.64 -6.04
CA PRO A 53 17.10 -22.26 -4.88
C PRO A 53 17.45 -20.77 -4.88
N ALA A 54 17.78 -20.22 -6.04
CA ALA A 54 18.11 -18.80 -6.20
C ALA A 54 16.88 -17.91 -6.01
N ILE A 55 15.70 -18.36 -6.44
CA ILE A 55 14.42 -17.68 -6.20
C ILE A 55 14.12 -17.66 -4.70
N ALA A 56 14.22 -18.80 -4.02
CA ALA A 56 14.01 -18.91 -2.58
C ALA A 56 14.97 -17.99 -1.81
N GLU A 57 16.25 -17.98 -2.17
CA GLU A 57 17.27 -17.10 -1.57
C GLU A 57 16.98 -15.62 -1.86
N ALA A 58 16.66 -15.25 -3.11
CA ALA A 58 16.36 -13.87 -3.50
C ALA A 58 15.13 -13.30 -2.77
N LEU A 59 14.19 -14.19 -2.42
CA LEU A 59 13.00 -13.91 -1.64
C LEU A 59 13.19 -14.19 -0.14
N GLY A 60 14.34 -14.64 0.34
CA GLY A 60 14.55 -14.94 1.76
C GLY A 60 13.52 -15.93 2.36
N VAL A 61 13.13 -16.95 1.60
CA VAL A 61 12.24 -18.05 2.02
C VAL A 61 12.93 -19.40 1.81
N THR A 62 12.35 -20.48 2.31
CA THR A 62 12.79 -21.83 1.96
C THR A 62 12.15 -22.31 0.65
N ILE A 63 12.76 -23.32 0.02
CA ILE A 63 12.17 -23.93 -1.18
C ILE A 63 10.80 -24.52 -0.86
N ASN A 64 10.60 -25.10 0.32
CA ASN A 64 9.30 -25.64 0.72
C ASN A 64 8.22 -24.55 0.74
N ASP A 65 8.54 -23.33 1.16
CA ASP A 65 7.57 -22.22 1.23
C ASP A 65 7.06 -21.81 -0.16
N LEU A 66 7.86 -22.04 -1.21
CA LEU A 66 7.44 -21.81 -2.60
C LEU A 66 6.37 -22.82 -3.06
N PHE A 67 6.28 -23.99 -2.42
CA PHE A 67 5.45 -25.13 -2.85
C PHE A 67 4.38 -25.58 -1.84
N SER A 68 4.35 -25.02 -0.63
CA SER A 68 3.36 -25.36 0.38
C SER A 68 1.96 -24.83 0.01
N ASP A 69 0.96 -25.72 -0.05
CA ASP A 69 -0.47 -25.36 -0.13
C ASP A 69 -0.99 -24.82 1.22
N ASP A 70 -0.26 -25.09 2.30
CA ASP A 70 -0.52 -24.50 3.61
C ASP A 70 0.04 -23.08 3.64
N VAL A 71 -0.86 -22.11 3.81
CA VAL A 71 -0.51 -20.84 4.47
C VAL A 71 -0.15 -21.19 5.91
N ALA A 72 1.03 -21.78 6.12
CA ALA A 72 1.64 -21.75 7.43
C ALA A 72 1.76 -20.26 7.78
N PRO A 73 1.15 -19.81 8.89
CA PRO A 73 1.41 -18.47 9.36
C PRO A 73 2.92 -18.37 9.46
N VAL A 74 3.47 -17.38 8.75
CA VAL A 74 4.81 -16.86 9.04
C VAL A 74 4.87 -16.77 10.55
N GLU A 75 5.83 -17.46 11.18
CA GLU A 75 6.11 -17.24 12.60
C GLU A 75 6.09 -15.72 12.79
N PRO A 76 5.25 -15.19 13.69
CA PRO A 76 5.05 -13.77 13.76
C PRO A 76 6.42 -13.13 13.83
N MET A 77 6.71 -12.24 12.89
CA MET A 77 7.81 -11.32 13.03
C MET A 77 7.62 -10.68 14.40
N THR A 78 8.35 -11.18 15.40
CA THR A 78 8.53 -10.49 16.66
C THR A 78 9.56 -9.39 16.45
N SER A 79 9.39 -8.61 15.38
CA SER A 79 9.77 -7.21 15.41
C SER A 79 8.54 -6.49 15.91
N ASN A 80 8.67 -5.97 17.12
CA ASN A 80 7.69 -5.07 17.67
C ASN A 80 7.72 -3.80 16.79
N ASP A 81 6.97 -3.78 15.68
CA ASP A 81 6.88 -2.65 14.74
C ASP A 81 6.17 -1.43 15.36
N PHE A 82 5.81 -1.51 16.65
CA PHE A 82 5.14 -0.50 17.42
C PHE A 82 5.93 -0.19 18.71
N SER A 83 6.64 0.93 18.72
CA SER A 83 7.49 1.36 19.86
C SER A 83 6.66 2.09 20.91
N PHE A 84 6.28 1.40 21.99
CA PHE A 84 5.50 1.97 23.09
C PHE A 84 6.33 2.85 24.03
N PRO A 85 5.73 3.87 24.67
CA PRO A 85 6.40 4.65 25.70
C PRO A 85 7.05 3.77 26.77
N ALA A 86 8.28 4.08 27.17
CA ALA A 86 8.99 3.32 28.20
C ALA A 86 8.30 3.32 29.57
N LYS A 87 7.39 4.28 29.80
CA LYS A 87 6.59 4.41 31.03
C LYS A 87 5.16 4.84 30.74
N TYR A 88 4.25 4.43 31.61
CA TYR A 88 2.89 4.94 31.68
C TYR A 88 2.59 5.33 33.13
N GLY A 89 2.51 6.63 33.41
CA GLY A 89 2.51 7.15 34.78
C GLY A 89 3.76 6.71 35.55
N SER A 90 3.59 5.94 36.63
CA SER A 90 4.69 5.38 37.43
C SER A 90 5.14 3.97 36.99
N LEU A 91 4.45 3.35 36.04
CA LEU A 91 4.68 1.96 35.61
C LEU A 91 5.67 1.91 34.44
N LYS A 92 6.45 0.82 34.34
CA LYS A 92 7.44 0.59 33.28
C LYS A 92 6.86 -0.32 32.20
N PHE A 93 7.24 -0.08 30.95
CA PHE A 93 6.92 -0.99 29.85
C PHE A 93 7.58 -2.36 30.08
N ILE A 94 6.81 -3.43 29.94
CA ILE A 94 7.26 -4.81 30.12
C ILE A 94 7.30 -5.55 28.79
N ALA A 95 6.22 -5.44 28.00
CA ALA A 95 6.07 -6.16 26.73
C ALA A 95 5.01 -5.50 25.83
N GLY A 96 5.16 -5.68 24.53
CA GLY A 96 4.22 -5.21 23.51
C GLY A 96 3.86 -6.33 22.54
N LEU A 97 2.63 -6.28 22.02
CA LEU A 97 2.15 -7.14 20.95
C LEU A 97 1.20 -6.33 20.06
N LYS A 98 1.59 -6.10 18.81
CA LYS A 98 0.85 -5.24 17.86
C LYS A 98 0.62 -3.85 18.47
N ASN A 99 -0.64 -3.39 18.55
CA ASN A 99 -1.03 -2.12 19.14
C ASN A 99 -1.37 -2.19 20.64
N ARG A 100 -0.81 -3.16 21.37
CA ARG A 100 -1.09 -3.38 22.80
C ARG A 100 0.19 -3.50 23.61
N ALA A 101 0.16 -3.01 24.84
CA ALA A 101 1.30 -2.96 25.74
C ALA A 101 0.92 -3.34 27.17
N CYS A 102 1.87 -3.98 27.84
CA CYS A 102 1.82 -4.29 29.26
C CYS A 102 2.79 -3.37 30.02
N TYR A 103 2.27 -2.69 31.04
CA TYR A 103 3.03 -1.87 31.97
C TYR A 103 2.92 -2.43 33.38
N ALA A 104 4.04 -2.49 34.09
CA ALA A 104 4.03 -2.86 35.49
C ALA A 104 5.13 -2.18 36.31
N ASP A 105 4.97 -2.17 37.62
CA ASP A 105 6.03 -1.79 38.57
C ASP A 105 6.94 -2.97 38.96
N THR A 106 6.61 -4.16 38.49
CA THR A 106 7.36 -5.41 38.64
C THR A 106 7.82 -5.95 37.29
N ASN A 107 8.88 -6.77 37.28
CA ASN A 107 9.41 -7.34 36.05
C ASN A 107 8.57 -8.56 35.60
N GLY A 108 8.29 -8.64 34.31
CA GLY A 108 7.61 -9.79 33.69
C GLY A 108 8.42 -10.34 32.52
N LYS A 109 8.16 -11.60 32.17
CA LYS A 109 8.71 -12.25 30.97
C LYS A 109 7.58 -12.62 30.03
N THR A 110 7.79 -12.37 28.74
CA THR A 110 6.81 -12.64 27.68
C THR A 110 6.94 -14.07 27.18
N ASP A 111 5.80 -14.72 26.99
CA ASP A 111 5.62 -16.04 26.39
C ASP A 111 4.41 -15.98 25.44
N GLY A 112 4.67 -15.73 24.15
CA GLY A 112 3.62 -15.43 23.17
C GLY A 112 2.88 -14.13 23.50
N SER A 113 1.55 -14.21 23.66
CA SER A 113 0.71 -13.08 24.06
C SER A 113 0.67 -12.84 25.57
N ILE A 114 1.25 -13.74 26.38
CA ILE A 114 1.11 -13.71 27.84
C ILE A 114 2.40 -13.20 28.48
N VAL A 115 2.28 -12.21 29.37
CA VAL A 115 3.33 -11.74 30.26
C VAL A 115 3.16 -12.41 31.62
N ARG A 116 4.19 -13.14 32.06
CA ARG A 116 4.22 -13.85 33.34
C ARG A 116 5.13 -13.11 34.32
N PHE A 117 4.64 -12.90 35.54
CA PHE A 117 5.36 -12.21 36.61
C PHE A 117 5.81 -13.20 37.70
N GLU A 118 6.88 -12.86 38.43
CA GLU A 118 7.47 -13.74 39.46
C GLU A 118 6.53 -14.05 40.62
N ASP A 119 5.56 -13.18 40.89
CA ASP A 119 4.55 -13.35 41.94
C ASP A 119 3.35 -14.22 41.50
N GLY A 120 3.43 -14.83 40.31
CA GLY A 120 2.38 -15.65 39.73
C GLY A 120 1.27 -14.84 39.04
N SER A 121 1.39 -13.52 38.93
CA SER A 121 0.48 -12.72 38.12
C SER A 121 0.69 -12.98 36.63
N GLU A 122 -0.36 -12.79 35.84
CA GLU A 122 -0.36 -12.99 34.39
C GLU A 122 -1.09 -11.84 33.71
N ALA A 123 -0.61 -11.41 32.56
CA ALA A 123 -1.30 -10.45 31.70
C ALA A 123 -1.33 -10.97 30.26
N ASP A 124 -2.52 -11.12 29.69
CA ASP A 124 -2.73 -11.57 28.32
C ASP A 124 -2.99 -10.37 27.40
N LEU A 125 -2.04 -10.10 26.50
CA LEU A 125 -2.10 -9.00 25.54
C LEU A 125 -3.15 -9.24 24.44
N ASP A 126 -3.48 -10.49 24.10
CA ASP A 126 -4.49 -10.79 23.08
C ASP A 126 -5.90 -10.74 23.66
N ALA A 127 -6.09 -11.23 24.89
CA ALA A 127 -7.37 -11.14 25.58
C ALA A 127 -7.62 -9.78 26.25
N MET A 128 -6.57 -8.95 26.41
CA MET A 128 -6.59 -7.72 27.21
C MET A 128 -7.07 -7.94 28.66
N VAL A 129 -6.59 -9.03 29.27
CA VAL A 129 -6.97 -9.44 30.64
C VAL A 129 -5.73 -9.51 31.54
N VAL A 130 -5.87 -9.03 32.77
CA VAL A 130 -4.86 -9.17 33.83
C VAL A 130 -5.41 -10.04 34.95
N ILE A 131 -4.66 -11.07 35.32
CA ILE A 131 -4.87 -11.84 36.55
C ILE A 131 -3.77 -11.45 37.53
N ASN A 132 -4.05 -10.44 38.36
CA ASN A 132 -3.11 -9.94 39.34
C ASN A 132 -3.21 -10.76 40.64
N ARG A 133 -2.15 -11.48 40.98
CA ARG A 133 -2.06 -12.33 42.18
C ARG A 133 -1.10 -11.75 43.22
N GLY A 134 -0.33 -10.72 42.87
CA GLY A 134 0.64 -10.08 43.74
C GLY A 134 0.24 -8.69 44.21
N LYS A 135 1.24 -7.92 44.68
CA LYS A 135 1.07 -6.54 45.18
C LYS A 135 1.45 -5.48 44.15
N GLY A 136 2.08 -5.87 43.05
CA GLY A 136 2.48 -4.97 41.97
C GLY A 136 1.28 -4.52 41.15
N ASN A 137 1.39 -3.35 40.53
CA ASN A 137 0.41 -2.86 39.58
C ASN A 137 0.76 -3.37 38.18
N ILE A 138 -0.21 -3.96 37.51
CA ILE A 138 -0.09 -4.45 36.13
C ILE A 138 -1.23 -3.84 35.34
N LEU A 139 -0.91 -3.25 34.20
CA LEU A 139 -1.83 -2.47 33.40
C LEU A 139 -1.64 -2.81 31.92
N LEU A 140 -2.75 -3.02 31.22
CA LEU A 140 -2.76 -3.19 29.77
C LEU A 140 -3.27 -1.91 29.12
N ARG A 141 -2.59 -1.52 28.05
CA ARG A 141 -2.91 -0.32 27.25
C ARG A 141 -2.86 -0.65 25.78
N THR A 142 -3.63 0.10 25.01
CA THR A 142 -3.56 0.12 23.56
C THR A 142 -2.87 1.40 23.10
N SER A 143 -2.43 1.44 21.85
CA SER A 143 -1.90 2.64 21.19
C SER A 143 -2.78 3.89 21.40
N ASP A 144 -4.08 3.69 21.51
CA ASP A 144 -5.08 4.76 21.55
C ASP A 144 -5.18 5.42 22.94
N ASP A 145 -4.53 4.84 23.96
CA ASP A 145 -4.53 5.33 25.34
C ASP A 145 -3.43 6.35 25.64
N PHE A 146 -2.60 6.70 24.65
CA PHE A 146 -1.44 7.59 24.78
C PHE A 146 -1.67 8.94 24.08
N GLY A 147 -1.29 10.03 24.74
CA GLY A 147 -1.26 11.37 24.16
C GLY A 147 0.02 11.64 23.36
N THR A 148 0.05 12.74 22.62
CA THR A 148 1.19 13.17 21.78
C THR A 148 2.51 13.35 22.55
N ASP A 149 2.44 13.68 23.85
CA ASP A 149 3.60 13.89 24.72
C ASP A 149 4.15 12.61 25.38
N ASP A 150 3.42 11.50 25.31
CA ASP A 150 3.78 10.25 26.00
C ASP A 150 4.86 9.45 25.24
N TRP A 151 5.03 9.71 23.95
CA TRP A 151 5.98 9.03 23.09
C TRP A 151 7.37 9.66 23.18
N LYS A 152 8.32 9.00 23.88
CA LYS A 152 9.74 9.40 23.90
C LYS A 152 10.68 8.36 23.29
N ARG A 153 11.30 8.81 22.19
CA ARG A 153 12.67 8.57 21.66
C ARG A 153 13.26 7.16 21.80
N ASP A 154 13.30 6.44 20.69
CA ASP A 154 14.31 5.39 20.49
C ASP A 154 15.66 6.03 20.11
N GLU A 155 16.76 5.51 20.66
CA GLU A 155 18.13 5.96 20.40
C GLU A 155 18.55 5.56 18.97
N GLY A 156 18.01 6.25 17.95
CA GLY A 156 18.34 6.04 16.54
C GLY A 156 17.28 6.56 15.56
N THR A 157 16.03 6.72 16.01
CA THR A 157 14.94 7.30 15.21
C THR A 157 14.73 8.77 15.59
N PHE A 158 14.41 9.57 14.57
CA PHE A 158 14.15 10.99 14.72
C PHE A 158 12.64 11.21 14.50
N ASN A 159 12.02 12.08 15.29
CA ASN A 159 10.59 12.37 15.21
C ASN A 159 10.38 13.86 14.90
N GLN A 160 9.43 14.15 14.03
CA GLN A 160 8.92 15.48 13.78
C GLN A 160 7.38 15.45 13.85
N ASN A 161 6.81 16.45 14.51
CA ASN A 161 5.37 16.66 14.63
C ASN A 161 5.05 18.16 14.55
N ASN A 162 3.76 18.49 14.49
CA ASN A 162 3.28 19.87 14.55
C ASN A 162 2.41 20.11 15.80
N ASN A 163 2.37 21.38 16.21
CA ASN A 163 1.41 21.90 17.16
C ASN A 163 0.16 22.39 16.39
N ASP A 164 -0.79 21.49 16.18
CA ASP A 164 -2.23 21.75 15.95
C ASP A 164 -2.62 22.84 14.93
N ASN A 165 -3.14 22.45 13.76
CA ASN A 165 -3.77 23.39 12.81
C ASN A 165 -5.22 23.02 12.44
N LYS A 166 -6.14 23.99 12.57
CA LYS A 166 -7.58 23.84 12.26
C LYS A 166 -7.94 24.10 10.80
N GLY A 167 -7.02 24.63 9.99
CA GLY A 167 -7.29 25.12 8.64
C GLY A 167 -6.99 24.14 7.51
N ILE A 168 -6.28 23.05 7.79
CA ILE A 168 -5.85 22.10 6.75
C ILE A 168 -7.04 21.30 6.23
N ASN A 169 -7.22 21.35 4.91
CA ASN A 169 -8.24 20.58 4.19
C ASN A 169 -7.69 19.97 2.89
N SER A 170 -6.41 20.17 2.63
CA SER A 170 -5.73 19.69 1.43
C SER A 170 -4.35 19.17 1.79
N LEU A 171 -3.91 18.12 1.09
CA LEU A 171 -2.59 17.52 1.25
C LEU A 171 -1.87 17.54 -0.10
N ASP A 172 -0.59 17.89 -0.09
CA ASP A 172 0.26 17.90 -1.30
C ASP A 172 1.57 17.16 -1.02
N PHE A 173 1.83 16.09 -1.76
CA PHE A 173 2.97 15.20 -1.58
C PHE A 173 3.91 15.23 -2.79
N ASP A 174 5.21 15.49 -2.58
CA ASP A 174 6.28 15.17 -3.54
C ASP A 174 7.28 14.19 -2.90
N LEU A 175 7.16 12.90 -3.23
CA LEU A 175 7.83 11.79 -2.56
C LEU A 175 8.83 11.11 -3.50
N GLY A 176 10.11 11.40 -3.29
CA GLY A 176 11.23 10.81 -4.05
C GLY A 176 11.89 9.59 -3.42
N GLY A 177 11.43 9.14 -2.26
CA GLY A 177 12.00 8.03 -1.48
C GLY A 177 11.00 6.91 -1.21
N ALA A 178 11.21 6.18 -0.11
CA ALA A 178 10.25 5.21 0.42
C ALA A 178 9.68 5.78 1.74
N CYS A 179 8.37 5.76 1.86
CA CYS A 179 7.66 6.22 3.05
C CYS A 179 6.27 5.60 3.07
N ASN A 180 5.86 5.10 4.22
CA ASN A 180 4.50 4.59 4.42
C ASN A 180 3.67 5.69 5.07
N ILE A 181 2.69 6.21 4.33
CA ILE A 181 1.86 7.33 4.77
C ILE A 181 0.44 6.83 5.03
N THR A 182 -0.06 7.08 6.24
CA THR A 182 -1.45 6.80 6.61
C THR A 182 -2.19 8.09 6.93
N ILE A 183 -3.37 8.28 6.36
CA ILE A 183 -4.23 9.44 6.57
C ILE A 183 -5.53 8.97 7.23
N ASP A 184 -5.86 9.54 8.38
CA ASP A 184 -7.06 9.21 9.16
C ASP A 184 -7.74 10.45 9.75
N GLN A 185 -8.94 10.27 10.31
CA GLN A 185 -9.71 11.39 10.85
C GLN A 185 -9.30 11.66 12.29
N SER A 186 -8.98 12.91 12.59
CA SER A 186 -8.69 13.32 13.96
C SER A 186 -9.95 13.35 14.83
N LYS A 187 -9.80 12.89 16.08
CA LYS A 187 -10.87 12.90 17.10
C LYS A 187 -11.10 14.27 17.73
N ASP A 188 -10.10 15.15 17.70
CA ASP A 188 -10.13 16.46 18.37
C ASP A 188 -10.47 17.63 17.43
N GLY A 189 -10.73 17.33 16.15
CA GLY A 189 -11.03 18.31 15.11
C GLY A 189 -9.85 19.21 14.73
N ARG A 190 -8.62 18.80 15.03
CA ARG A 190 -7.38 19.47 14.60
C ARG A 190 -6.60 18.55 13.68
N THR A 191 -5.80 19.14 12.80
CA THR A 191 -4.90 18.37 11.95
C THR A 191 -3.57 18.15 12.66
N HIS A 192 -3.19 16.90 12.77
CA HIS A 192 -1.95 16.42 13.35
C HIS A 192 -1.16 15.66 12.31
N TRP A 193 0.15 15.67 12.45
CA TRP A 193 0.98 14.72 11.74
C TRP A 193 2.16 14.32 12.61
N HIS A 194 2.62 13.11 12.37
CA HIS A 194 3.76 12.52 13.05
C HIS A 194 4.53 11.71 12.03
N ALA A 195 5.84 11.96 11.95
CA ALA A 195 6.74 11.17 11.14
C ALA A 195 7.82 10.53 12.01
N ASP A 196 8.14 9.28 11.71
CA ASP A 196 9.19 8.52 12.38
C ASP A 196 10.05 7.76 11.37
N GLY A 197 11.34 7.71 11.65
CA GLY A 197 12.28 6.94 10.84
C GLY A 197 13.75 7.29 11.12
N PRO A 198 14.68 6.70 10.36
CA PRO A 198 16.10 6.97 10.51
C PRO A 198 16.46 8.44 10.33
N ALA A 199 17.57 8.88 10.90
CA ALA A 199 18.10 10.25 10.73
C ALA A 199 18.14 10.71 9.26
N SER A 200 18.51 9.77 8.39
CA SER A 200 18.63 9.96 6.95
C SER A 200 17.28 10.24 6.29
N PHE A 201 16.20 9.59 6.74
CA PHE A 201 14.83 9.88 6.30
C PHE A 201 14.39 11.26 6.81
N MET A 202 14.54 11.51 8.11
CA MET A 202 14.08 12.75 8.73
C MET A 202 14.79 14.00 8.22
N SER A 203 16.08 13.89 7.89
CA SER A 203 16.84 15.00 7.27
C SER A 203 16.37 15.36 5.85
N ASN A 204 15.64 14.44 5.19
CA ASN A 204 15.15 14.60 3.82
C ASN A 204 13.64 14.83 3.75
N LEU A 205 12.93 14.67 4.87
CA LEU A 205 11.51 14.98 5.02
C LEU A 205 11.34 16.48 5.30
N SER A 206 10.42 17.11 4.59
CA SER A 206 9.96 18.47 4.85
C SER A 206 8.45 18.48 4.95
N VAL A 207 7.91 19.09 5.99
CA VAL A 207 6.47 19.27 6.17
C VAL A 207 6.22 20.75 6.47
N GLU A 208 5.48 21.41 5.60
CA GLU A 208 5.21 22.85 5.66
C GLU A 208 3.72 23.13 5.49
N GLU A 209 3.22 24.12 6.21
CA GLU A 209 1.85 24.59 6.05
C GLU A 209 1.80 25.79 5.11
N GLN A 210 1.04 25.67 4.02
CA GLN A 210 0.83 26.73 3.04
C GLN A 210 -0.66 27.03 2.94
N GLY A 211 -1.13 27.99 3.74
CA GLY A 211 -2.55 28.33 3.84
C GLY A 211 -3.37 27.17 4.41
N SER A 212 -4.24 26.56 3.60
CA SER A 212 -5.05 25.39 3.99
C SER A 212 -4.50 24.06 3.50
N THR A 213 -3.26 24.05 2.98
CA THR A 213 -2.61 22.87 2.43
C THR A 213 -1.41 22.49 3.30
N LEU A 214 -1.32 21.22 3.69
CA LEU A 214 -0.10 20.65 4.24
C LEU A 214 0.74 20.13 3.07
N VAL A 215 1.95 20.65 2.92
CA VAL A 215 2.90 20.31 1.85
C VAL A 215 3.97 19.38 2.44
N ILE A 216 4.05 18.17 1.93
CA ILE A 216 4.95 17.10 2.36
C ILE A 216 5.92 16.80 1.22
N GLY A 217 7.21 17.01 1.48
CA GLY A 217 8.29 16.68 0.55
C GLY A 217 9.19 15.61 1.14
N LEU A 218 9.58 14.63 0.33
CA LEU A 218 10.63 13.68 0.67
C LEU A 218 11.65 13.64 -0.46
N LYS A 219 12.87 14.13 -0.20
CA LYS A 219 13.94 14.12 -1.21
C LYS A 219 14.44 12.70 -1.46
N SER A 220 14.68 12.39 -2.74
CA SER A 220 15.33 11.15 -3.15
C SER A 220 16.75 11.07 -2.58
N PHE A 221 17.14 9.90 -2.07
CA PHE A 221 18.52 9.62 -1.70
C PHE A 221 19.39 9.65 -2.97
N GLN A 222 20.32 10.60 -3.07
CA GLN A 222 21.30 10.56 -4.14
C GLN A 222 22.17 9.30 -3.98
N SER A 223 22.05 8.38 -4.94
CA SER A 223 22.99 7.28 -5.07
C SER A 223 24.39 7.84 -5.29
N HIS A 224 25.41 7.29 -4.63
CA HIS A 224 26.77 7.41 -5.15
C HIS A 224 26.77 6.79 -6.55
N LYS A 225 26.95 7.62 -7.59
CA LYS A 225 27.06 7.15 -8.97
C LYS A 225 28.34 6.31 -9.10
N PHE A 226 28.22 4.99 -9.11
CA PHE A 226 29.31 4.13 -9.55
C PHE A 226 29.10 3.87 -11.05
N PHE A 227 29.98 4.41 -11.89
CA PHE A 227 29.98 4.15 -13.35
C PHE A 227 28.72 4.63 -14.11
N GLY A 228 28.12 5.78 -13.73
CA GLY A 228 27.01 6.37 -14.49
C GLY A 228 25.65 5.67 -14.34
N ILE A 229 25.57 4.60 -13.55
CA ILE A 229 24.34 3.88 -13.20
C ILE A 229 23.99 4.24 -11.75
N GLY A 230 22.77 4.75 -11.54
CA GLY A 230 22.25 5.06 -10.21
C GLY A 230 21.52 3.87 -9.62
N PHE A 231 22.08 3.26 -8.57
CA PHE A 231 21.36 2.28 -7.75
C PHE A 231 20.50 3.06 -6.73
N GLY A 232 19.18 2.99 -6.85
CA GLY A 232 18.27 3.56 -5.85
C GLY A 232 18.44 2.82 -4.53
N ASN A 233 18.81 3.53 -3.46
CA ASN A 233 18.89 2.95 -2.13
C ASN A 233 17.48 2.79 -1.54
N THR A 234 16.97 1.55 -1.49
CA THR A 234 15.69 1.18 -0.89
C THR A 234 15.84 0.75 0.58
N LEU A 235 16.64 1.47 1.39
CA LEU A 235 17.05 0.97 2.72
C LEU A 235 16.68 1.86 3.92
N SER A 236 15.97 2.96 3.71
CA SER A 236 15.45 3.77 4.83
C SER A 236 14.01 4.18 4.55
N ALA A 237 13.07 3.25 4.75
CA ALA A 237 11.64 3.57 4.76
C ALA A 237 11.30 4.27 6.09
N GLY A 238 10.74 5.49 5.99
CA GLY A 238 10.10 6.14 7.13
C GLY A 238 8.60 5.89 7.15
N THR A 239 7.96 6.30 8.24
CA THR A 239 6.50 6.28 8.36
C THR A 239 5.99 7.69 8.63
N MET A 240 4.79 7.99 8.15
CA MET A 240 4.11 9.24 8.46
C MET A 240 2.62 8.99 8.68
N ARG A 241 2.11 9.43 9.82
CA ARG A 241 0.67 9.48 10.10
C ARG A 241 0.19 10.91 9.99
N ILE A 242 -0.93 11.12 9.32
CA ILE A 242 -1.60 12.41 9.20
C ILE A 242 -3.04 12.24 9.65
N SER A 243 -3.39 12.85 10.77
CA SER A 243 -4.76 12.86 11.28
C SER A 243 -5.40 14.20 10.94
N VAL A 244 -6.35 14.26 10.01
CA VAL A 244 -6.93 15.52 9.54
C VAL A 244 -8.21 15.88 10.29
N ALA A 245 -8.45 17.18 10.44
CA ALA A 245 -9.58 17.69 11.21
C ALA A 245 -10.96 17.35 10.61
N ARG A 246 -11.05 17.25 9.28
CA ARG A 246 -12.30 17.10 8.54
C ARG A 246 -12.48 15.66 8.05
N PRO A 247 -13.73 15.16 7.99
CA PRO A 247 -14.02 13.82 7.47
C PRO A 247 -13.90 13.70 5.95
N VAL A 248 -13.64 14.80 5.24
CA VAL A 248 -13.43 14.84 3.79
C VAL A 248 -12.33 15.83 3.46
N LEU A 249 -11.37 15.43 2.64
CA LEU A 249 -10.34 16.31 2.09
C LEU A 249 -10.86 17.00 0.83
N LYS A 250 -10.61 18.30 0.70
CA LYS A 250 -10.90 19.05 -0.52
C LYS A 250 -9.97 18.61 -1.66
N SER A 251 -8.69 18.40 -1.35
CA SER A 251 -7.77 17.87 -2.36
C SER A 251 -6.64 17.03 -1.77
N LEU A 252 -6.22 16.04 -2.54
CA LEU A 252 -5.01 15.24 -2.31
C LEU A 252 -4.21 15.24 -3.60
N ASN A 253 -3.07 15.92 -3.59
CA ASN A 253 -2.11 15.90 -4.69
C ASN A 253 -0.95 15.00 -4.27
N ALA A 254 -0.60 14.02 -5.08
CA ALA A 254 0.48 13.11 -4.76
C ALA A 254 1.35 12.83 -5.98
N LYS A 255 2.64 13.12 -5.84
CA LYS A 255 3.67 12.79 -6.81
C LYS A 255 4.65 11.81 -6.17
N ILE A 256 4.52 10.54 -6.51
CA ILE A 256 5.31 9.43 -5.98
C ILE A 256 6.33 9.04 -7.05
N LYS A 257 7.62 9.31 -6.84
CA LYS A 257 8.71 8.93 -7.76
C LYS A 257 9.49 7.71 -7.28
N GLY A 258 9.25 7.28 -6.03
CA GLY A 258 9.92 6.16 -5.39
C GLY A 258 8.96 5.02 -5.07
N ALA A 259 9.16 4.42 -3.89
CA ALA A 259 8.37 3.31 -3.36
C ALA A 259 7.58 3.78 -2.12
N SER A 260 7.03 4.99 -2.15
CA SER A 260 6.18 5.50 -1.08
C SER A 260 4.75 5.01 -1.27
N ASP A 261 4.17 4.49 -0.20
CA ASP A 261 2.79 4.05 -0.17
C ASP A 261 1.92 5.07 0.56
N ILE A 262 0.74 5.36 0.03
CA ILE A 262 -0.23 6.26 0.67
C ILE A 262 -1.54 5.50 0.88
N ARG A 263 -2.02 5.45 2.12
CA ARG A 263 -3.34 4.95 2.47
C ARG A 263 -4.15 6.05 3.14
N SER A 264 -5.29 6.41 2.56
CA SER A 264 -6.28 7.30 3.18
C SER A 264 -7.52 6.52 3.58
N ALA A 265 -7.94 6.67 4.84
CA ALA A 265 -9.22 6.18 5.36
C ALA A 265 -10.31 7.28 5.36
N ILE A 266 -10.11 8.32 4.54
CA ILE A 266 -10.96 9.50 4.43
C ILE A 266 -11.25 9.77 2.95
N ASP A 267 -12.49 10.17 2.68
CA ASP A 267 -12.97 10.61 1.38
C ASP A 267 -12.22 11.86 0.87
N VAL A 268 -12.13 11.99 -0.45
CA VAL A 268 -11.40 13.07 -1.11
C VAL A 268 -12.23 13.65 -2.25
N GLU A 269 -12.52 14.95 -2.24
CA GLU A 269 -13.24 15.58 -3.36
C GLU A 269 -12.39 15.53 -4.65
N GLN A 270 -11.12 15.94 -4.57
CA GLN A 270 -10.23 15.95 -5.74
C GLN A 270 -8.89 15.25 -5.48
N ALA A 271 -8.65 14.12 -6.13
CA ALA A 271 -7.38 13.40 -6.07
C ALA A 271 -6.58 13.58 -7.38
N ASN A 272 -5.37 14.13 -7.29
CA ASN A 272 -4.41 14.21 -8.39
C ASN A 272 -3.18 13.36 -8.07
N VAL A 273 -3.07 12.20 -8.70
CA VAL A 273 -2.08 11.19 -8.34
C VAL A 273 -1.17 10.93 -9.53
N VAL A 274 0.13 11.05 -9.32
CA VAL A 274 1.17 10.72 -10.30
C VAL A 274 2.16 9.77 -9.64
N ILE A 275 2.19 8.54 -10.11
CA ILE A 275 3.13 7.51 -9.67
C ILE A 275 4.13 7.28 -10.80
N ALA A 276 5.39 7.68 -10.61
CA ALA A 276 6.52 7.46 -11.50
C ALA A 276 7.54 6.56 -10.82
N GLY A 277 7.08 5.42 -10.30
CA GLY A 277 7.83 4.51 -9.44
C GLY A 277 7.03 3.22 -9.16
N SER A 278 7.27 2.62 -8.00
CA SER A 278 6.62 1.37 -7.57
C SER A 278 5.78 1.53 -6.30
N GLY A 279 5.58 2.76 -5.84
CA GLY A 279 4.74 3.05 -4.68
C GLY A 279 3.26 2.86 -5.00
N ASN A 280 2.48 2.49 -3.99
CA ASN A 280 1.09 2.14 -4.11
C ASN A 280 0.17 3.19 -3.48
N MET A 281 -1.10 3.19 -3.87
CA MET A 281 -2.08 4.10 -3.29
C MET A 281 -3.41 3.41 -3.00
N ILE A 282 -3.93 3.66 -1.80
CA ILE A 282 -5.27 3.25 -1.41
C ILE A 282 -6.02 4.48 -0.91
N LEU A 283 -7.14 4.84 -1.55
CA LEU A 283 -8.03 5.90 -1.07
C LEU A 283 -9.47 5.36 -0.97
N GLU A 284 -10.27 5.95 -0.07
CA GLU A 284 -11.71 5.68 0.04
C GLU A 284 -12.49 6.34 -1.11
N ASP A 285 -13.60 7.02 -0.83
CA ASP A 285 -14.46 7.58 -1.88
C ASP A 285 -13.88 8.89 -2.44
N ILE A 286 -13.98 9.07 -3.76
CA ILE A 286 -13.41 10.19 -4.51
C ILE A 286 -14.45 10.81 -5.44
N THR A 287 -14.62 12.13 -5.41
CA THR A 287 -15.49 12.80 -6.40
C THR A 287 -14.79 12.87 -7.76
N THR A 288 -13.56 13.40 -7.83
CA THR A 288 -12.79 13.50 -9.08
C THR A 288 -11.38 12.95 -8.93
N LEU A 289 -11.09 11.87 -9.64
CA LEU A 289 -9.79 11.22 -9.70
C LEU A 289 -9.07 11.55 -11.02
N ARG A 290 -7.84 12.07 -10.92
CA ARG A 290 -6.88 12.09 -12.02
C ARG A 290 -5.66 11.27 -11.61
N LEU A 291 -5.54 10.07 -12.18
CA LEU A 291 -4.44 9.15 -11.94
C LEU A 291 -3.53 9.07 -13.18
N LYS A 292 -2.23 9.15 -12.94
CA LYS A 292 -1.20 8.76 -13.89
C LYS A 292 -0.22 7.79 -13.24
N VAL A 293 -0.12 6.58 -13.77
CA VAL A 293 0.89 5.59 -13.37
C VAL A 293 1.89 5.43 -14.51
N ALA A 294 3.16 5.67 -14.23
CA ALA A 294 4.29 5.52 -15.12
C ALA A 294 5.35 4.67 -14.41
N GLY A 295 5.04 3.39 -14.24
CA GLY A 295 5.79 2.46 -13.41
C GLY A 295 4.99 1.20 -13.14
N SER A 296 5.19 0.61 -11.95
CA SER A 296 4.58 -0.66 -11.52
C SER A 296 3.80 -0.53 -10.21
N GLY A 297 3.45 0.70 -9.81
CA GLY A 297 2.69 0.95 -8.59
C GLY A 297 1.21 0.66 -8.80
N ASP A 298 0.60 0.01 -7.81
CA ASP A 298 -0.79 -0.42 -7.84
C ASP A 298 -1.67 0.58 -7.07
N CYS A 299 -2.91 0.77 -7.53
CA CYS A 299 -3.84 1.71 -6.91
C CYS A 299 -5.21 1.08 -6.66
N ASP A 300 -5.72 1.21 -5.44
CA ASP A 300 -7.09 0.82 -5.08
C ASP A 300 -7.90 2.04 -4.63
N PHE A 301 -9.09 2.20 -5.20
CA PHE A 301 -10.00 3.29 -4.86
C PHE A 301 -11.38 2.76 -4.47
N GLY A 302 -12.04 3.47 -3.56
CA GLY A 302 -13.44 3.26 -3.20
C GLY A 302 -14.39 3.63 -4.34
N LYS A 303 -15.44 4.37 -4.03
CA LYS A 303 -16.36 4.89 -5.04
C LYS A 303 -15.72 6.09 -5.73
N VAL A 304 -15.82 6.15 -7.05
CA VAL A 304 -15.31 7.28 -7.84
C VAL A 304 -16.43 7.82 -8.72
N GLU A 305 -16.73 9.12 -8.64
CA GLU A 305 -17.71 9.71 -9.56
C GLU A 305 -17.10 9.90 -10.95
N ASP A 306 -16.05 10.72 -11.04
CA ASP A 306 -15.35 11.03 -12.29
C ASP A 306 -13.90 10.54 -12.24
N ALA A 307 -13.54 9.60 -13.12
CA ALA A 307 -12.21 8.98 -13.17
C ALA A 307 -11.49 9.28 -14.50
N SER A 308 -10.26 9.78 -14.41
CA SER A 308 -9.31 9.82 -15.51
C SER A 308 -8.05 9.05 -15.12
N ILE A 309 -7.85 7.87 -15.72
CA ILE A 309 -6.76 6.95 -15.44
C ILE A 309 -5.86 6.84 -16.66
N ASN A 310 -4.56 7.07 -16.48
CA ASN A 310 -3.56 6.89 -17.53
C ASN A 310 -2.42 6.01 -17.00
N ILE A 311 -2.29 4.81 -17.55
CA ILE A 311 -1.26 3.84 -17.19
C ILE A 311 -0.27 3.74 -18.34
N ALA A 312 1.00 3.97 -18.05
CA ALA A 312 2.14 3.83 -18.95
C ALA A 312 3.18 2.93 -18.27
N GLY A 313 2.91 1.62 -18.24
CA GLY A 313 3.68 0.67 -17.43
C GLY A 313 2.91 -0.62 -17.19
N SER A 314 3.09 -1.19 -15.99
CA SER A 314 2.52 -2.47 -15.58
C SER A 314 1.83 -2.41 -14.21
N GLY A 315 1.50 -1.20 -13.73
CA GLY A 315 0.77 -1.03 -12.48
C GLY A 315 -0.73 -1.21 -12.70
N ASP A 316 -1.39 -1.80 -11.71
CA ASP A 316 -2.81 -2.15 -11.79
C ASP A 316 -3.68 -1.13 -11.04
N VAL A 317 -4.93 -0.97 -11.49
CA VAL A 317 -5.88 -0.06 -10.84
C VAL A 317 -7.20 -0.75 -10.56
N THR A 318 -7.65 -0.70 -9.32
CA THR A 318 -8.99 -1.14 -8.91
C THR A 318 -9.85 0.07 -8.54
N ILE A 319 -11.06 0.16 -9.09
CA ILE A 319 -12.12 1.04 -8.61
C ILE A 319 -13.27 0.16 -8.11
N LYS A 320 -13.72 0.40 -6.88
CA LYS A 320 -14.83 -0.36 -6.29
C LYS A 320 -16.16 -0.06 -6.99
N GLU A 321 -16.51 1.21 -7.18
CA GLU A 321 -17.70 1.62 -7.94
C GLU A 321 -17.41 2.87 -8.76
N LEU A 322 -17.78 2.88 -10.04
CA LEU A 322 -17.74 4.07 -10.90
C LEU A 322 -19.16 4.64 -11.06
N LEU A 323 -19.36 5.94 -10.78
CA LEU A 323 -20.71 6.53 -10.63
C LEU A 323 -21.11 7.55 -11.71
N LYS A 324 -20.16 8.12 -12.48
CA LYS A 324 -20.49 9.08 -13.55
C LYS A 324 -19.70 8.84 -14.82
N THR A 325 -18.41 9.19 -14.84
CA THR A 325 -17.61 9.12 -16.07
C THR A 325 -16.27 8.45 -15.82
N GLY A 326 -15.86 7.58 -16.74
CA GLY A 326 -14.56 6.94 -16.73
C GLY A 326 -13.82 7.18 -18.04
N SER A 327 -12.55 7.60 -17.96
CA SER A 327 -11.61 7.62 -19.07
C SER A 327 -10.37 6.83 -18.68
N VAL A 328 -10.17 5.68 -19.30
CA VAL A 328 -9.06 4.76 -19.02
C VAL A 328 -8.16 4.67 -20.24
N ARG A 329 -6.88 5.01 -20.09
CA ARG A 329 -5.86 4.82 -21.12
C ARG A 329 -4.75 3.94 -20.59
N ILE A 330 -4.46 2.86 -21.28
CA ILE A 330 -3.41 1.89 -20.94
C ILE A 330 -2.44 1.83 -22.11
N ALA A 331 -1.18 2.13 -21.84
CA ALA A 331 -0.05 1.95 -22.75
C ALA A 331 0.98 1.04 -22.07
N GLY A 332 0.83 -0.27 -22.24
CA GLY A 332 1.62 -1.26 -21.53
C GLY A 332 0.85 -2.55 -21.24
N SER A 333 1.05 -3.09 -20.04
CA SER A 333 0.51 -4.38 -19.60
C SER A 333 -0.14 -4.31 -18.21
N GLY A 334 -0.46 -3.11 -17.72
CA GLY A 334 -1.19 -2.95 -16.46
C GLY A 334 -2.69 -3.09 -16.70
N ASP A 335 -3.40 -3.56 -15.69
CA ASP A 335 -4.81 -3.91 -15.78
C ASP A 335 -5.69 -2.92 -15.01
N VAL A 336 -6.96 -2.78 -15.43
CA VAL A 336 -7.95 -1.99 -14.69
C VAL A 336 -9.19 -2.82 -14.38
N SER A 337 -9.51 -2.90 -13.09
CA SER A 337 -10.71 -3.56 -12.58
C SER A 337 -11.71 -2.54 -12.05
N ILE A 338 -12.94 -2.56 -12.57
CA ILE A 338 -14.07 -1.77 -12.06
C ILE A 338 -15.11 -2.75 -11.51
N LEU A 339 -15.18 -2.85 -10.19
CA LEU A 339 -15.91 -3.92 -9.52
C LEU A 339 -17.43 -3.72 -9.52
N GLY A 340 -17.92 -2.53 -9.89
CA GLY A 340 -19.34 -2.21 -9.97
C GLY A 340 -19.61 -0.75 -10.32
N GLY A 341 -20.88 -0.37 -10.22
CA GLY A 341 -21.33 1.01 -10.41
C GLY A 341 -22.27 1.19 -11.61
N GLU A 342 -22.79 2.41 -11.72
CA GLU A 342 -23.60 2.87 -12.85
C GLU A 342 -23.00 4.19 -13.33
N ALA A 343 -22.52 4.23 -14.56
CA ALA A 343 -21.86 5.39 -15.14
C ALA A 343 -22.57 5.85 -16.42
N GLU A 344 -22.56 7.14 -16.69
CA GLU A 344 -23.09 7.72 -17.92
C GLU A 344 -22.20 7.32 -19.10
N ARG A 345 -20.87 7.35 -18.92
CA ARG A 345 -19.92 7.10 -20.01
C ARG A 345 -18.64 6.44 -19.54
N LEU A 346 -18.18 5.46 -20.32
CA LEU A 346 -16.85 4.88 -20.19
C LEU A 346 -16.10 4.97 -21.52
N GLU A 347 -14.94 5.64 -21.51
CA GLU A 347 -13.98 5.66 -22.60
C GLU A 347 -12.75 4.81 -22.23
N VAL A 348 -12.39 3.86 -23.08
CA VAL A 348 -11.26 2.95 -22.87
C VAL A 348 -10.36 2.98 -24.11
N SER A 349 -9.06 3.15 -23.90
CA SER A 349 -8.04 3.02 -24.95
C SER A 349 -6.90 2.15 -24.43
N ILE A 350 -6.66 1.01 -25.06
CA ILE A 350 -5.60 0.06 -24.71
C ILE A 350 -4.64 -0.04 -25.88
N VAL A 351 -3.37 0.20 -25.62
CA VAL A 351 -2.25 -0.06 -26.53
C VAL A 351 -1.28 -0.99 -25.80
N GLY A 352 -1.28 -2.27 -26.19
CA GLY A 352 -0.46 -3.30 -25.56
C GLY A 352 -1.26 -4.55 -25.17
N SER A 353 -1.00 -5.08 -23.99
CA SER A 353 -1.53 -6.36 -23.53
C SER A 353 -2.25 -6.26 -22.17
N GLY A 354 -2.57 -5.06 -21.71
CA GLY A 354 -3.33 -4.88 -20.47
C GLY A 354 -4.81 -5.13 -20.67
N ASP A 355 -5.48 -5.52 -19.60
CA ASP A 355 -6.86 -6.00 -19.59
C ASP A 355 -7.80 -5.05 -18.82
N ILE A 356 -9.08 -5.16 -19.13
CA ILE A 356 -10.16 -4.47 -18.40
C ILE A 356 -11.18 -5.49 -17.89
N ASP A 357 -11.38 -5.58 -16.57
CA ASP A 357 -12.53 -6.28 -15.96
C ASP A 357 -13.51 -5.27 -15.36
N ALA A 358 -14.60 -5.02 -16.06
CA ALA A 358 -15.74 -4.21 -15.62
C ALA A 358 -17.05 -5.00 -15.72
N LYS A 359 -17.02 -6.31 -15.43
CA LYS A 359 -18.18 -7.23 -15.61
C LYS A 359 -19.44 -6.85 -14.83
N HIS A 360 -19.32 -6.05 -13.78
CA HIS A 360 -20.43 -5.61 -12.93
C HIS A 360 -20.78 -4.12 -13.12
N LEU A 361 -20.12 -3.43 -14.04
CA LEU A 361 -20.41 -2.05 -14.38
C LEU A 361 -21.57 -1.96 -15.37
N THR A 362 -22.51 -1.04 -15.11
CA THR A 362 -23.50 -0.62 -16.11
C THR A 362 -23.10 0.76 -16.65
N VAL A 363 -23.06 0.92 -17.97
CA VAL A 363 -22.80 2.21 -18.62
C VAL A 363 -23.91 2.59 -19.59
N ASP A 364 -24.21 3.87 -19.72
CA ASP A 364 -25.12 4.34 -20.78
C ASP A 364 -24.39 4.38 -22.13
N GLU A 365 -23.16 4.91 -22.17
CA GLU A 365 -22.34 4.96 -23.38
C GLU A 365 -20.96 4.32 -23.18
N LEU A 366 -20.51 3.55 -24.17
CA LEU A 366 -19.17 2.95 -24.20
C LEU A 366 -18.42 3.40 -25.47
N ASP A 367 -17.20 3.91 -25.32
CA ASP A 367 -16.26 4.09 -26.42
C ASP A 367 -15.00 3.32 -26.09
N ILE A 368 -14.68 2.28 -26.87
CA ILE A 368 -13.54 1.42 -26.60
C ILE A 368 -12.68 1.22 -27.84
N GLU A 369 -11.38 1.41 -27.64
CA GLU A 369 -10.33 1.16 -28.61
C GLU A 369 -9.27 0.22 -28.02
N MET A 370 -8.99 -0.88 -28.71
CA MET A 370 -8.03 -1.89 -28.28
C MET A 370 -7.08 -2.22 -29.42
N MET A 371 -5.83 -1.81 -29.28
CA MET A 371 -4.73 -2.08 -30.19
C MET A 371 -3.69 -2.98 -29.50
N GLY A 372 -3.76 -4.28 -29.74
CA GLY A 372 -2.79 -5.22 -29.21
C GLY A 372 -3.39 -6.61 -28.96
N THR A 373 -3.15 -7.18 -27.79
CA THR A 373 -3.60 -8.53 -27.43
C THR A 373 -4.31 -8.61 -26.09
N GLY A 374 -4.63 -7.46 -25.48
CA GLY A 374 -5.40 -7.42 -24.24
C GLY A 374 -6.88 -7.71 -24.47
N ASP A 375 -7.56 -8.03 -23.37
CA ASP A 375 -8.95 -8.42 -23.30
C ASP A 375 -9.76 -7.42 -22.46
N ALA A 376 -11.02 -7.22 -22.83
CA ALA A 376 -11.94 -6.37 -22.09
C ALA A 376 -13.27 -7.09 -21.83
N VAL A 377 -13.74 -7.03 -20.58
CA VAL A 377 -15.07 -7.51 -20.18
C VAL A 377 -15.86 -6.35 -19.60
N ILE A 378 -16.99 -6.02 -20.22
CA ILE A 378 -17.90 -4.96 -19.78
C ILE A 378 -19.25 -5.57 -19.39
N GLY A 379 -19.82 -5.15 -18.26
CA GLY A 379 -21.09 -5.64 -17.73
C GLY A 379 -22.30 -5.36 -18.63
N ARG A 380 -22.90 -4.17 -18.49
CA ARG A 380 -24.08 -3.77 -19.28
C ARG A 380 -23.84 -2.45 -19.98
N VAL A 381 -24.23 -2.37 -21.26
CA VAL A 381 -24.35 -1.11 -22.00
C VAL A 381 -25.82 -0.86 -22.32
N ARG A 382 -26.40 0.22 -21.76
CA ARG A 382 -27.83 0.60 -21.95
C ARG A 382 -28.07 1.31 -23.28
N GLY A 383 -27.14 2.19 -23.67
CA GLY A 383 -27.22 2.98 -24.88
C GLY A 383 -26.32 2.43 -25.99
N GLN A 384 -25.50 3.32 -26.55
CA GLN A 384 -24.64 3.02 -27.69
C GLN A 384 -23.24 2.59 -27.24
N SER A 385 -22.61 1.75 -28.05
CA SER A 385 -21.18 1.45 -27.96
C SER A 385 -20.48 1.71 -29.30
N VAL A 386 -19.28 2.27 -29.23
CA VAL A 386 -18.36 2.39 -30.36
C VAL A 386 -17.14 1.53 -30.05
N GLU A 387 -16.86 0.54 -30.90
CA GLU A 387 -15.90 -0.52 -30.62
C GLU A 387 -14.87 -0.60 -31.75
N ARG A 388 -13.59 -0.32 -31.44
CA ARG A 388 -12.46 -0.35 -32.38
C ARG A 388 -11.40 -1.33 -31.88
N ILE A 389 -11.47 -2.58 -32.34
CA ILE A 389 -10.70 -3.68 -31.75
C ILE A 389 -9.81 -4.31 -32.81
N SER A 390 -8.56 -4.60 -32.44
CA SER A 390 -7.63 -5.35 -33.27
C SER A 390 -8.05 -6.82 -33.42
N ARG A 391 -7.56 -7.52 -34.44
CA ARG A 391 -7.89 -8.95 -34.63
C ARG A 391 -7.43 -9.87 -33.49
N ALA A 392 -6.49 -9.42 -32.65
CA ALA A 392 -5.86 -10.24 -31.62
C ALA A 392 -6.33 -9.89 -30.20
N SER A 393 -7.29 -8.97 -30.06
CA SER A 393 -7.91 -8.57 -28.80
C SER A 393 -9.33 -9.15 -28.70
N ASP A 394 -9.78 -9.49 -27.49
CA ASP A 394 -11.18 -9.89 -27.24
C ASP A 394 -11.95 -8.81 -26.47
N LEU A 395 -13.17 -8.51 -26.90
CA LEU A 395 -14.12 -7.68 -26.14
C LEU A 395 -15.39 -8.47 -25.90
N LYS A 396 -15.75 -8.61 -24.63
CA LYS A 396 -16.99 -9.22 -24.19
C LYS A 396 -17.87 -8.22 -23.46
N ILE A 397 -19.01 -7.88 -24.07
CA ILE A 397 -20.09 -7.13 -23.40
C ILE A 397 -21.16 -8.12 -22.95
N LEU A 398 -21.40 -8.24 -21.64
CA LEU A 398 -22.30 -9.27 -21.09
C LEU A 398 -23.77 -8.99 -21.41
N HIS A 399 -24.17 -7.72 -21.39
CA HIS A 399 -25.55 -7.30 -21.68
C HIS A 399 -25.59 -6.03 -22.54
N ARG A 400 -26.46 -6.02 -23.55
CA ARG A 400 -26.74 -4.86 -24.41
C ARG A 400 -28.24 -4.56 -24.38
N GLY A 401 -28.62 -3.29 -24.28
CA GLY A 401 -30.00 -2.82 -24.23
C GLY A 401 -30.46 -2.50 -22.82
#